data_AF-A0A2H0AL15-F1
#
_entry.id   AF-A0A2H0AL15-F1
#
_cell.length_a   1.000
_cell.length_b   1.000
_cell.length_c   1.000
_cell.angle_alpha   90.00
_cell.angle_beta   90.00
_cell.angle_gamma   90.00
#
_symmetry.space_group_name_H-M   'P 1'
#
loop_
_entity.id
_entity.type
_entity.pdbx_description
1 polymer ?
#
loop_
_entity_poly.entity_id
_entity_poly.type
_entity_poly.pdbx_seq_one_letter_code
_entity_poly.pdbx_strand_id
1 'polypeptide(L)' 'MIGKIKLFLSESRGEFKRINWPTRKEAFRMVFIVVAISVAVAVFLGGADFIFLSLLKRIIS' A
#
# COMPACT_ATOMS: atom_id res chain seq x y z
N MET A 1 -24.13 22.97 21.51
CA MET A 1 -22.88 22.31 21.05
C MET A 1 -23.11 21.31 19.91
N ILE A 2 -24.14 20.44 19.99
CA ILE A 2 -24.48 19.44 18.94
C ILE A 2 -24.75 20.06 17.56
N GLY A 3 -25.37 21.25 17.48
CA GLY A 3 -25.63 21.95 16.21
C GLY A 3 -24.36 22.35 15.44
N LYS A 4 -23.27 22.71 16.13
CA LYS A 4 -22.00 23.08 15.47
C LYS A 4 -21.31 21.87 14.83
N ILE A 5 -21.37 20.72 15.49
CA ILE A 5 -20.82 19.45 14.96
C ILE A 5 -21.59 19.00 13.72
N LYS A 6 -22.92 19.14 13.72
CA LYS A 6 -23.77 18.83 12.56
C LYS A 6 -23.45 19.74 11.36
N LEU A 7 -23.18 21.02 11.63
CA LEU A 7 -22.75 21.99 10.62
C LEU A 7 -21.38 21.61 10.03
N PHE A 8 -20.40 21.32 10.89
CA PHE A 8 -19.05 20.92 10.50
C PHE A 8 -19.05 19.66 9.62
N LEU A 9 -19.81 18.62 10.00
CA LEU A 9 -19.99 17.40 9.19
C LEU A 9 -20.65 17.69 7.83
N SER A 10 -21.59 18.63 7.79
CA SER A 10 -22.26 19.04 6.55
C SER A 10 -21.30 19.78 5.61
N GLU A 11 -20.50 20.69 6.14
CA GLU A 11 -19.48 21.44 5.39
C GLU A 11 -18.38 20.50 4.89
N SER A 12 -17.83 19.63 5.76
CA SER A 12 -16.85 18.61 5.36
C SER A 12 -17.41 17.72 4.25
N ARG A 13 -18.67 17.28 4.33
CA ARG A 13 -19.28 16.46 3.27
C ARG A 13 -19.40 17.23 1.93
N GLY A 14 -19.56 18.54 1.97
CA GLY A 14 -19.52 19.41 0.79
C GLY A 14 -18.14 19.47 0.14
N GLU A 15 -17.08 19.57 0.95
CA GLU A 15 -15.68 19.54 0.46
C GLU A 15 -15.26 18.15 -0.03
N PHE A 16 -15.71 17.09 0.64
CA PHE A 16 -15.45 15.70 0.23
C PHE A 16 -15.95 15.39 -1.18
N LYS A 17 -16.98 16.09 -1.67
CA LYS A 17 -17.46 15.96 -3.06
C LYS A 17 -16.55 16.62 -4.09
N ARG A 18 -15.69 17.57 -3.67
CA ARG A 18 -14.68 18.20 -4.55
C ARG A 18 -13.42 17.34 -4.68
N ILE A 19 -13.31 16.26 -3.91
CA ILE A 19 -12.18 15.33 -3.99
C ILE A 19 -12.31 14.54 -5.29
N ASN A 20 -11.35 14.74 -6.18
CA ASN A 20 -11.21 13.94 -7.40
C ASN A 20 -10.63 12.57 -7.05
N TRP A 21 -11.52 11.65 -6.70
CA TRP A 21 -11.15 10.26 -6.49
C TRP A 21 -10.68 9.63 -7.81
N PRO A 22 -9.66 8.76 -7.75
CA PRO A 22 -9.20 8.04 -8.93
C PRO A 22 -10.35 7.24 -9.53
N THR A 23 -10.39 7.18 -10.85
CA THR A 23 -11.35 6.33 -11.55
C THR A 23 -11.09 4.86 -11.18
N ARG A 24 -12.11 3.99 -11.30
CA ARG A 24 -11.96 2.55 -11.01
C ARG A 24 -10.75 1.94 -11.72
N LYS A 25 -10.51 2.32 -12.98
CA LYS A 25 -9.37 1.86 -13.78
C LYS A 25 -8.02 2.32 -13.23
N GLU A 26 -7.92 3.54 -12.73
CA GLU A 26 -6.69 4.07 -12.11
C GLU A 26 -6.40 3.39 -10.78
N ALA A 27 -7.43 3.22 -9.94
CA ALA A 27 -7.29 2.50 -8.67
C ALA A 27 -6.78 1.06 -8.88
N PHE A 28 -7.37 0.33 -9.83
CA PHE A 28 -6.89 -1.02 -10.17
C PHE A 28 -5.45 -1.04 -10.68
N ARG A 29 -5.07 -0.06 -11.51
CA ARG A 29 -3.69 0.05 -12.01
C ARG A 29 -2.70 0.31 -10.87
N MET A 30 -3.03 1.20 -9.94
CA MET A 30 -2.19 1.49 -8.78
C MET A 30 -2.01 0.23 -7.91
N VAL A 31 -3.10 -0.49 -7.62
CA VAL A 31 -3.03 -1.75 -6.87
C VAL A 31 -2.16 -2.78 -7.58
N PHE A 32 -2.33 -2.94 -8.89
CA PHE A 32 -1.56 -3.91 -9.67
C PHE A 32 -0.06 -3.59 -9.62
N ILE A 33 0.31 -2.31 -9.76
CA ILE A 33 1.71 -1.87 -9.65
C ILE A 33 2.28 -2.21 -8.28
N VAL A 34 1.56 -1.91 -7.20
CA VAL A 34 2.01 -2.21 -5.84
C VAL A 34 2.21 -3.70 -5.65
N VAL A 35 1.24 -4.53 -6.07
CA VAL A 35 1.35 -5.99 -5.97
C VAL A 35 2.57 -6.50 -6.74
N ALA A 36 2.79 -6.03 -7.98
CA ALA A 36 3.93 -6.44 -8.79
C ALA A 36 5.28 -6.12 -8.10
N ILE A 37 5.41 -4.91 -7.55
CA ILE A 37 6.62 -4.50 -6.83
C ILE A 37 6.80 -5.32 -5.55
N SER A 38 5.73 -5.54 -4.77
CA SER A 38 5.80 -6.34 -3.55
C SER A 38 6.25 -7.77 -3.84
N VAL A 39 5.75 -8.39 -4.92
CA VAL A 39 6.19 -9.73 -5.34
C VAL A 39 7.66 -9.71 -5.77
N ALA A 40 8.09 -8.71 -6.53
CA ALA A 40 9.49 -8.59 -6.95
C ALA A 40 10.44 -8.47 -5.75
N VAL A 41 10.08 -7.64 -4.75
CA VAL A 41 10.85 -7.49 -3.52
C VAL A 41 10.86 -8.78 -2.71
N ALA A 42 9.72 -9.47 -2.60
CA ALA A 42 9.63 -10.75 -1.89
C ALA A 42 10.53 -11.83 -2.51
N VAL A 43 10.56 -11.92 -3.84
CA VAL A 43 11.44 -12.85 -4.56
C VAL A 43 12.91 -12.47 -4.36
N PHE A 44 13.23 -11.18 -4.43
CA PHE A 44 14.60 -10.69 -4.25
C PHE A 44 15.13 -10.98 -2.84
N LEU A 45 14.38 -10.56 -1.80
CA LEU A 45 14.76 -10.79 -0.41
C LEU A 45 14.78 -12.28 -0.08
N GLY A 46 13.71 -13.01 -0.40
CA GLY A 46 13.64 -14.45 -0.13
C GLY A 46 14.76 -15.23 -0.84
N GLY A 47 15.06 -14.91 -2.09
CA GLY A 47 16.19 -15.49 -2.82
C GLY A 47 17.54 -15.20 -2.16
N ALA A 48 17.74 -13.95 -1.73
CA ALA A 48 18.95 -13.56 -1.01
C ALA A 48 19.07 -14.30 0.34
N ASP A 49 17.99 -14.41 1.11
CA ASP A 49 17.95 -15.14 2.38
C ASP A 49 18.34 -16.62 2.18
N PHE A 50 17.82 -17.28 1.14
CA PHE A 50 18.20 -18.66 0.81
C PHE A 50 19.68 -18.83 0.49
N ILE A 51 20.25 -17.90 -0.30
CA ILE A 51 21.67 -17.91 -0.65
C ILE A 51 22.52 -17.70 0.60
N PHE A 52 22.22 -16.68 1.40
CA PHE A 52 22.96 -16.37 2.61
C PHE A 52 22.88 -17.50 3.64
N LEU A 53 21.70 -18.09 3.87
CA LEU A 53 21.56 -19.24 4.77
C LEU A 53 22.39 -20.44 4.29
N SER A 54 22.41 -20.71 2.98
CA SER A 54 23.15 -21.84 2.43
C SER A 54 24.67 -21.63 2.56
N LEU A 55 25.15 -20.41 2.31
CA LEU A 55 26.56 -20.04 2.49
C LEU A 55 26.95 -20.12 3.97
N LEU A 56 26.13 -19.57 4.86
CA LEU A 56 26.41 -19.53 6.30
C LEU A 56 26.41 -20.93 6.91
N LYS A 57 25.49 -21.82 6.49
CA LYS A 57 25.52 -23.25 6.84
C LYS A 57 26.81 -23.93 6.41
N ARG A 58 27.34 -23.60 5.23
CA ARG A 58 28.58 -24.18 4.70
C ARG A 58 29.84 -23.66 5.39
N ILE A 59 29.77 -22.48 6.02
CA ILE A 59 30.90 -21.89 6.76
C ILE A 59 30.90 -22.34 8.23
N ILE A 60 29.73 -22.52 8.84
CA ILE A 60 29.60 -22.97 10.24
C ILE A 60 29.75 -24.48 10.39
N SER A 61 29.35 -25.26 9.36
CA SER A 61 29.60 -26.71 9.29
C SER A 61 31.01 -27.02 8.82
#